data_AF-A0A2M6WJN8-F1
#
_entry.id   AF-A0A2M6WJN8-F1
#
_cell.length_a   1.000
_cell.length_b   1.000
_cell.length_c   1.000
_cell.angle_alpha   90.00
_cell.angle_beta   90.00
_cell.angle_gamma   90.00
#
_symmetry.space_group_name_H-M   'P 1'
#
loop_
_entity.id
_entity.type
_entity.pdbx_description
1 polymer ?
#
loop_
_entity_poly.entity_id
_entity_poly.type
_entity_poly.pdbx_seq_one_letter_code
_entity_poly.pdbx_strand_id
1 'polypeptide(L)'
;MNKQSVNPIIFDSYMAMIKNSVGTKMFRSFFAYVDGQRVDVMNDGDLSCAYYTSCILTIFNLLKHRHATVASTKNDLIDSGWKEADEVLPGAVLVWEEKVTDDKSVHQHIGFYIGDNQAISNGKTSRVPEIHHWTYDGQRKITSIYYHHKLKNG
;
A
#
# COMPACT_ATOMS: atom_id res chain seq x y z
N MET A 1 34.33 -19.13 -9.41
CA MET A 1 33.01 -18.82 -10.01
C MET A 1 33.12 -17.48 -10.72
N ASN A 2 32.81 -17.42 -12.01
CA ASN A 2 32.76 -16.13 -12.72
C ASN A 2 31.59 -15.31 -12.18
N LYS A 3 31.83 -14.03 -11.89
CA LYS A 3 30.81 -13.12 -11.37
C LYS A 3 29.81 -12.84 -12.49
N GLN A 4 28.61 -13.41 -12.39
CA GLN A 4 27.51 -13.06 -13.29
C GLN A 4 27.06 -11.62 -13.02
N SER A 5 26.80 -10.87 -14.08
CA SER A 5 26.16 -9.56 -13.98
C SER A 5 24.67 -9.76 -13.69
N VAL A 6 24.17 -9.12 -12.63
CA VAL A 6 22.77 -9.21 -12.19
C VAL A 6 22.16 -7.82 -12.28
N ASN A 7 21.16 -7.66 -13.14
CA ASN A 7 20.40 -6.42 -13.30
C ASN A 7 18.96 -6.66 -12.83
N PRO A 8 18.49 -6.01 -11.74
CA PRO A 8 17.15 -6.23 -11.23
C PRO A 8 16.08 -5.61 -12.15
N ILE A 9 15.01 -6.35 -12.40
CA ILE A 9 13.79 -5.82 -13.04
C ILE A 9 12.88 -5.33 -11.92
N ILE A 10 12.92 -4.03 -11.66
CA ILE A 10 12.24 -3.41 -10.50
C ILE A 10 10.73 -3.62 -10.56
N PHE A 11 10.12 -3.37 -11.72
CA PHE A 11 8.67 -3.51 -11.88
C PHE A 11 8.20 -4.94 -11.61
N ASP A 12 8.82 -5.95 -12.23
CA ASP A 12 8.45 -7.36 -12.05
C ASP A 12 8.60 -7.80 -10.59
N SER A 13 9.70 -7.40 -9.95
CA SER A 13 9.97 -7.74 -8.55
C SER A 13 8.96 -7.08 -7.61
N TYR A 14 8.61 -5.82 -7.87
CA TYR A 14 7.61 -5.05 -7.13
C TYR A 14 6.21 -5.67 -7.27
N MET A 15 5.79 -5.95 -8.50
CA MET A 15 4.50 -6.60 -8.76
C MET A 15 4.43 -8.00 -8.15
N ALA A 16 5.50 -8.79 -8.24
CA ALA A 16 5.58 -10.09 -7.61
C ALA A 16 5.46 -10.01 -6.09
N MET A 17 6.14 -9.04 -5.44
CA MET A 17 6.04 -8.84 -3.99
C MET A 17 4.62 -8.48 -3.56
N ILE A 18 3.96 -7.56 -4.28
CA ILE A 18 2.56 -7.19 -4.01
C ILE A 18 1.66 -8.43 -4.11
N LYS A 19 1.75 -9.20 -5.19
CA LYS A 19 0.93 -10.41 -5.40
C LYS A 19 1.20 -11.49 -4.35
N ASN A 20 2.46 -11.72 -4.01
CA ASN A 20 2.85 -12.72 -3.01
C ASN A 20 2.53 -12.31 -1.57
N SER A 21 2.15 -11.05 -1.34
CA SER A 21 1.78 -10.57 0.00
C SER A 21 0.38 -11.02 0.43
N VAL A 22 -0.46 -11.48 -0.50
CA VAL A 22 -1.85 -11.88 -0.21
C VAL A 22 -1.88 -12.96 0.87
N GLY A 23 -2.70 -12.73 1.90
CA GLY A 23 -2.85 -13.65 3.04
C GLY A 23 -1.73 -13.60 4.08
N THR A 24 -0.69 -12.78 3.90
CA THR A 24 0.40 -12.69 4.87
C THR A 24 0.01 -11.93 6.14
N LYS A 25 0.53 -12.37 7.29
CA LYS A 25 0.37 -11.68 8.58
C LYS A 25 1.51 -10.71 8.90
N MET A 26 2.47 -10.53 7.99
CA MET A 26 3.67 -9.72 8.23
C MET A 26 3.36 -8.26 8.58
N PHE A 27 2.24 -7.72 8.09
CA PHE A 27 1.86 -6.32 8.29
C PHE A 27 0.86 -6.14 9.43
N ARG A 28 0.50 -7.21 10.13
CA ARG A 28 -0.60 -7.20 11.11
C ARG A 28 -0.30 -6.38 12.36
N SER A 29 0.98 -6.21 12.71
CA SER A 29 1.37 -5.53 13.93
C SER A 29 2.53 -4.56 13.72
N PHE A 30 2.44 -3.41 14.37
CA PHE A 30 3.55 -2.46 14.50
C PHE A 30 3.48 -1.87 15.91
N PHE A 31 4.47 -2.19 16.74
CA PHE A 31 4.49 -1.77 18.14
C PHE A 31 5.22 -0.43 18.30
N ALA A 32 4.58 0.52 18.98
CA ALA A 32 5.14 1.82 19.31
C ALA A 32 4.80 2.20 20.76
N TYR A 33 5.50 3.20 21.30
CA TYR A 33 5.13 3.84 22.56
C TYR A 33 4.17 5.01 22.28
N VAL A 34 2.98 4.97 22.86
CA VAL A 34 1.99 6.06 22.85
C VAL A 34 1.76 6.45 24.31
N ASP A 35 2.07 7.69 24.66
CA ASP A 35 2.01 8.20 26.04
C ASP A 35 2.71 7.29 27.06
N GLY A 36 3.87 6.74 26.67
CA GLY A 36 4.69 5.84 27.49
C GLY A 36 4.19 4.38 27.53
N GLN A 37 3.07 4.04 26.89
CA GLN A 37 2.53 2.69 26.84
C GLN A 37 2.89 1.99 25.52
N ARG A 38 3.30 0.71 25.60
CA ARG A 38 3.53 -0.12 24.41
C ARG A 38 2.18 -0.51 23.80
N VAL A 39 1.92 -0.04 22.59
CA VAL A 39 0.67 -0.26 21.85
C VAL A 39 0.99 -0.91 20.49
N ASP A 40 0.18 -1.87 20.05
CA ASP A 40 0.14 -2.25 18.63
C ASP A 40 -0.71 -1.24 17.87
N VAL A 41 -0.05 -0.30 17.19
CA VAL A 41 -0.75 0.79 16.51
C VAL A 41 -1.50 0.33 15.25
N MET A 42 -1.31 -0.93 14.82
CA MET A 42 -2.08 -1.53 13.72
C MET A 42 -3.39 -2.17 14.19
N ASN A 43 -3.63 -2.25 15.50
CA ASN A 43 -4.81 -2.88 16.10
C ASN A 43 -5.07 -4.29 15.55
N ASP A 44 -4.08 -5.18 15.64
CA ASP A 44 -4.15 -6.54 15.10
C ASP A 44 -4.48 -6.60 13.59
N GLY A 45 -4.09 -5.58 12.83
CA GLY A 45 -4.21 -5.50 11.38
C GLY A 45 -5.39 -4.67 10.89
N ASP A 46 -6.28 -4.22 11.77
CA ASP A 46 -7.44 -3.40 11.41
C ASP A 46 -7.04 -2.05 10.79
N LEU A 47 -5.89 -1.50 11.22
CA LEU A 47 -5.36 -0.21 10.76
C LEU A 47 -4.13 -0.35 9.84
N SER A 48 -3.95 -1.52 9.21
CA SER A 48 -2.69 -1.87 8.53
C SER A 48 -2.55 -1.38 7.08
N CYS A 49 -3.60 -0.86 6.43
CA CYS A 49 -3.55 -0.54 4.99
C CYS A 49 -2.36 0.36 4.58
N ALA A 50 -2.10 1.43 5.34
CA ALA A 50 -0.99 2.34 5.11
C ALA A 50 0.37 1.70 5.46
N TYR A 51 0.43 0.89 6.52
CA TYR A 51 1.65 0.21 6.92
C TYR A 51 2.07 -0.85 5.91
N TYR A 52 1.14 -1.67 5.45
CA TYR A 52 1.33 -2.59 4.34
C TYR A 52 1.88 -1.89 3.10
N THR A 53 1.17 -0.87 2.62
CA THR A 53 1.51 -0.17 1.38
C THR A 53 2.87 0.50 1.49
N SER A 54 3.11 1.26 2.56
CA SER A 54 4.36 1.97 2.76
C SER A 54 5.55 1.02 2.93
N CYS A 55 5.39 -0.12 3.62
CA CYS A 55 6.46 -1.11 3.76
C CYS A 55 6.93 -1.66 2.42
N ILE A 56 6.00 -2.07 1.54
CA ILE A 56 6.36 -2.55 0.19
C ILE A 56 7.09 -1.46 -0.57
N LEU A 57 6.55 -0.24 -0.59
CA LEU A 57 7.16 0.88 -1.32
C LEU A 57 8.56 1.22 -0.80
N THR A 58 8.79 1.18 0.51
CA THR A 58 10.12 1.40 1.10
C THR A 58 11.12 0.33 0.67
N ILE A 59 10.73 -0.95 0.58
CA ILE A 59 11.63 -2.04 0.13
C ILE A 59 12.21 -1.75 -1.26
N PHE A 60 11.43 -1.12 -2.15
CA PHE A 60 11.86 -0.75 -3.50
C PHE A 60 12.46 0.66 -3.60
N ASN A 61 12.70 1.35 -2.48
CA ASN A 61 13.15 2.75 -2.44
C ASN A 61 12.23 3.69 -3.25
N LEU A 62 10.92 3.42 -3.19
CA LEU A 62 9.86 4.24 -3.79
C LEU A 62 9.20 5.16 -2.75
N LEU A 63 9.53 4.99 -1.47
CA LEU A 63 9.24 5.91 -0.37
C LEU A 63 10.50 6.09 0.49
N LYS A 64 10.61 7.23 1.18
CA LYS A 64 11.71 7.48 2.13
C LYS A 64 11.53 6.68 3.42
N HIS A 65 10.31 6.56 3.91
CA HIS A 65 9.99 5.94 5.19
C HIS A 65 8.75 5.04 5.13
N ARG A 66 8.65 4.18 6.16
CA ARG A 66 7.43 3.41 6.44
C ARG A 66 6.49 4.27 7.27
N HIS A 67 5.20 4.11 7.06
CA HIS A 67 4.15 4.98 7.60
C HIS A 67 3.00 4.17 8.19
N ALA A 68 2.47 4.62 9.33
CA ALA A 68 1.30 4.02 9.95
C ALA A 68 -0.02 4.63 9.47
N THR A 69 0.01 5.80 8.78
CA THR A 69 -1.20 6.51 8.36
C THR A 69 -1.20 6.79 6.86
N VAL A 70 -2.39 6.86 6.27
CA VAL A 70 -2.56 7.19 4.84
C VAL A 70 -2.04 8.61 4.56
N ALA A 71 -2.32 9.57 5.45
CA ALA A 71 -1.89 10.95 5.30
C ALA A 71 -0.35 11.07 5.20
N SER A 72 0.40 10.45 6.11
CA SER A 72 1.87 10.50 6.05
C SER A 72 2.42 9.73 4.86
N THR A 73 1.76 8.63 4.46
CA THR A 73 2.10 7.89 3.22
C THR A 73 1.93 8.77 1.99
N LYS A 74 0.82 9.51 1.86
CA LYS A 74 0.57 10.43 0.74
C LYS A 74 1.61 11.54 0.64
N ASN A 75 1.98 12.13 1.77
CA ASN A 75 3.01 13.17 1.78
C ASN A 75 4.36 12.62 1.30
N ASP A 76 4.74 11.43 1.76
CA ASP A 76 6.00 10.80 1.33
C ASP A 76 5.95 10.30 -0.13
N LEU A 77 4.78 9.91 -0.66
CA LEU A 77 4.62 9.62 -2.09
C LEU A 77 5.02 10.84 -2.92
N ILE A 78 4.46 12.01 -2.61
CA ILE A 78 4.76 13.27 -3.30
C ILE A 78 6.24 13.61 -3.15
N ASP A 79 6.76 13.56 -1.92
CA ASP A 79 8.16 13.86 -1.60
C ASP A 79 9.16 12.88 -2.21
N SER A 80 8.70 11.68 -2.58
CA SER A 80 9.47 10.62 -3.24
C SER A 80 9.32 10.63 -4.76
N GLY A 81 8.60 11.61 -5.32
CA GLY A 81 8.50 11.81 -6.77
C GLY A 81 7.40 11.01 -7.45
N TRP A 82 6.43 10.49 -6.68
CA TRP A 82 5.16 10.02 -7.24
C TRP A 82 4.36 11.20 -7.75
N LYS A 83 3.64 10.99 -8.85
CA LYS A 83 2.75 12.00 -9.43
C LYS A 83 1.33 11.46 -9.45
N GLU A 84 0.36 12.35 -9.30
CA GLU A 84 -1.02 12.00 -9.59
C GLU A 84 -1.16 11.61 -11.07
N ALA A 85 -2.00 10.61 -11.34
CA ALA A 85 -2.25 10.08 -12.66
C ALA A 85 -3.75 10.02 -12.92
N ASP A 86 -4.15 10.34 -14.16
CA ASP A 86 -5.54 10.23 -14.59
C ASP A 86 -5.92 8.78 -14.94
N GLU A 87 -4.93 8.00 -15.36
CA GLU A 87 -5.09 6.60 -15.74
C GLU A 87 -4.56 5.65 -14.65
N VAL A 88 -5.32 4.58 -14.41
CA VAL A 88 -4.94 3.53 -13.47
C VAL A 88 -4.07 2.49 -14.19
N LEU A 89 -2.77 2.54 -13.94
CA LEU A 89 -1.78 1.62 -14.49
C LEU A 89 -1.37 0.55 -13.47
N PRO A 90 -1.07 -0.70 -13.87
CA PRO A 90 -0.55 -1.72 -12.96
C PRO A 90 0.64 -1.20 -12.16
N GLY A 91 0.62 -1.43 -10.86
CA GLY A 91 1.61 -0.92 -9.91
C GLY A 91 1.31 0.46 -9.33
N ALA A 92 0.26 1.15 -9.81
CA ALA A 92 -0.21 2.40 -9.21
C ALA A 92 -0.64 2.20 -7.75
N VAL A 93 -0.47 3.26 -6.96
CA VAL A 93 -1.02 3.34 -5.61
C VAL A 93 -2.39 4.01 -5.69
N LEU A 94 -3.41 3.34 -5.17
CA LEU A 94 -4.77 3.82 -5.11
C LEU A 94 -5.08 4.32 -3.70
N VAL A 95 -5.66 5.51 -3.60
CA VAL A 95 -6.23 6.03 -2.35
C VAL A 95 -7.74 6.13 -2.52
N TRP A 96 -8.47 5.48 -1.62
CA TRP A 96 -9.92 5.51 -1.59
C TRP A 96 -10.44 6.47 -0.52
N GLU A 97 -11.66 6.95 -0.75
CA GLU A 97 -12.36 7.89 0.13
C GLU A 97 -12.48 7.39 1.56
N GLU A 98 -12.66 8.34 2.46
CA GLU A 98 -12.94 8.10 3.86
C GLU A 98 -14.25 7.36 4.07
N LYS A 99 -14.24 6.38 4.98
CA LYS A 99 -15.47 5.81 5.52
C LYS A 99 -15.49 5.98 7.03
N VAL A 100 -16.66 6.31 7.54
CA VAL A 100 -16.95 6.28 8.98
C VAL A 100 -17.09 4.82 9.37
N THR A 101 -16.29 4.36 10.31
CA THR A 101 -16.39 3.03 10.91
C THR A 101 -17.41 3.01 12.06
N ASP A 102 -17.75 1.82 12.54
CA ASP A 102 -18.81 1.62 13.55
C ASP A 102 -18.53 2.35 14.88
N ASP A 103 -17.25 2.59 15.18
CA ASP A 103 -16.74 3.36 16.32
C ASP A 103 -16.68 4.89 16.04
N LYS A 104 -17.23 5.35 14.92
CA LYS A 104 -17.25 6.75 14.45
C LYS A 104 -15.88 7.32 14.10
N SER A 105 -14.83 6.50 14.01
CA SER A 105 -13.56 6.95 13.45
C SER A 105 -13.64 7.04 11.92
N VAL A 106 -12.78 7.87 11.34
CA VAL A 106 -12.77 8.14 9.90
C VAL A 106 -11.48 7.63 9.32
N HIS A 107 -11.58 6.65 8.41
CA HIS A 107 -10.41 5.99 7.85
C HIS A 107 -10.40 6.04 6.32
N GLN A 108 -9.37 6.68 5.78
CA GLN A 108 -8.94 6.51 4.40
C GLN A 108 -8.42 5.10 4.19
N HIS A 109 -8.37 4.67 2.93
CA HIS A 109 -7.81 3.37 2.58
C HIS A 109 -6.85 3.51 1.41
N ILE A 110 -5.86 2.62 1.38
CA ILE A 110 -4.77 2.67 0.41
C ILE A 110 -4.30 1.27 0.04
N GLY A 111 -3.82 1.11 -1.19
CA GLY A 111 -3.38 -0.17 -1.72
C GLY A 111 -2.84 -0.03 -3.15
N PHE A 112 -2.69 -1.15 -3.84
CA PHE A 112 -2.06 -1.22 -5.15
C PHE A 112 -3.04 -1.70 -6.21
N TYR A 113 -3.03 -1.06 -7.38
CA TYR A 113 -3.67 -1.62 -8.56
C TYR A 113 -2.76 -2.69 -9.19
N ILE A 114 -3.32 -3.85 -9.54
CA ILE A 114 -2.54 -4.98 -10.07
C ILE A 114 -2.86 -5.38 -11.50
N GLY A 115 -3.73 -4.62 -12.19
CA GLY A 115 -4.27 -4.96 -13.51
C GLY A 115 -5.60 -5.69 -13.43
N ASP A 116 -6.21 -5.95 -14.58
CA ASP A 116 -7.41 -6.78 -14.73
C ASP A 116 -8.58 -6.41 -13.78
N ASN A 117 -8.77 -5.11 -13.54
CA ASN A 117 -9.75 -4.59 -12.59
C ASN A 117 -9.56 -5.05 -11.14
N GLN A 118 -8.34 -5.44 -10.76
CA GLN A 118 -8.02 -5.92 -9.42
C GLN A 118 -7.08 -4.96 -8.70
N ALA A 119 -7.27 -4.87 -7.38
CA ALA A 119 -6.37 -4.22 -6.46
C ALA A 119 -6.02 -5.16 -5.30
N ILE A 120 -4.88 -4.90 -4.66
CA ILE A 120 -4.49 -5.53 -3.40
C ILE A 120 -4.36 -4.46 -2.33
N SER A 121 -5.09 -4.66 -1.23
CA SER A 121 -5.03 -3.82 -0.05
C SER A 121 -5.29 -4.65 1.21
N ASN A 122 -5.10 -4.08 2.39
CA ASN A 122 -5.35 -4.80 3.64
C ASN A 122 -6.87 -4.91 3.92
N GLY A 123 -7.37 -6.13 4.11
CA GLY A 123 -8.78 -6.37 4.43
C GLY A 123 -9.13 -6.10 5.89
N LYS A 124 -10.26 -5.44 6.14
CA LYS A 124 -10.75 -5.14 7.51
C LYS A 124 -11.07 -6.43 8.29
N THR A 125 -11.79 -7.36 7.66
CA THR A 125 -12.23 -8.61 8.31
C THR A 125 -11.11 -9.65 8.36
N SER A 126 -10.38 -9.82 7.25
CA SER A 126 -9.31 -10.81 7.13
C SER A 126 -8.03 -10.38 7.87
N ARG A 127 -7.84 -9.07 8.10
CA ARG A 127 -6.69 -8.45 8.78
C ARG A 127 -5.35 -8.75 8.09
N VAL A 128 -5.39 -8.99 6.78
CA VAL A 128 -4.26 -9.31 5.91
C VAL A 128 -4.47 -8.72 4.51
N PRO A 129 -3.44 -8.58 3.67
CA PRO A 129 -3.61 -8.18 2.27
C PRO A 129 -4.50 -9.16 1.50
N GLU A 130 -5.45 -8.64 0.74
CA GLU A 130 -6.41 -9.41 -0.05
C GLU A 130 -6.63 -8.78 -1.43
N ILE A 131 -7.01 -9.62 -2.40
CA ILE A 131 -7.40 -9.19 -3.74
C ILE A 131 -8.88 -8.81 -3.73
N HIS A 132 -9.21 -7.68 -4.33
CA HIS A 132 -10.60 -7.24 -4.54
C HIS A 132 -10.71 -6.41 -5.82
N HIS A 133 -11.94 -6.11 -6.25
CA HIS A 133 -12.15 -5.18 -7.37
C HIS A 133 -11.60 -3.79 -7.02
N TRP A 134 -10.89 -3.15 -7.94
CA TRP A 134 -10.20 -1.87 -7.66
C TRP A 134 -11.12 -0.72 -7.23
N THR A 135 -12.41 -0.77 -7.58
CA THR A 135 -13.45 0.18 -7.14
C THR A 135 -14.36 -0.34 -6.02
N TYR A 136 -14.03 -1.50 -5.41
CA TYR A 136 -14.93 -2.24 -4.52
C TYR A 136 -16.31 -2.46 -5.16
N ASP A 137 -16.34 -2.89 -6.43
CA ASP A 137 -17.59 -3.05 -7.19
C ASP A 137 -18.49 -1.80 -7.19
N GLY A 138 -17.86 -0.62 -7.23
CA GLY A 138 -18.54 0.69 -7.18
C GLY A 138 -18.92 1.17 -5.78
N GLN A 139 -18.60 0.42 -4.72
CA GLN A 139 -18.96 0.76 -3.34
C GLN A 139 -17.98 1.73 -2.66
N ARG A 140 -16.87 2.08 -3.33
CA ARG A 140 -15.91 3.04 -2.77
C ARG A 140 -15.21 3.84 -3.86
N LYS A 141 -15.30 5.17 -3.76
CA LYS A 141 -14.67 6.10 -4.69
C LYS A 141 -13.16 6.17 -4.45
N ILE A 142 -12.40 6.23 -5.55
CA ILE A 142 -10.97 6.56 -5.53
C ILE A 142 -10.84 8.08 -5.52
N THR A 143 -10.08 8.61 -4.58
CA THR A 143 -9.83 10.05 -4.43
C THR A 143 -8.52 10.48 -5.07
N SER A 144 -7.55 9.56 -5.17
CA SER A 144 -6.24 9.83 -5.76
C SER A 144 -5.63 8.56 -6.33
N ILE A 145 -4.95 8.69 -7.45
CA ILE A 145 -4.15 7.63 -8.09
C ILE A 145 -2.74 8.19 -8.22
N TYR A 146 -1.75 7.45 -7.72
CA TYR A 146 -0.35 7.85 -7.83
C TYR A 146 0.42 6.84 -8.68
N TYR A 147 1.27 7.35 -9.58
CA TYR A 147 2.20 6.54 -10.35
C TYR A 147 3.63 7.08 -10.28
N HIS A 148 4.59 6.16 -10.26
CA HIS A 148 6.02 6.49 -10.15
C HIS A 148 6.74 6.22 -11.46
N HIS A 149 7.55 7.18 -11.92
CA HIS A 149 8.26 7.07 -13.20
C HIS A 149 9.24 5.87 -13.27
N LYS A 150 9.79 5.41 -12.14
CA LYS A 150 10.63 4.19 -12.07
C LYS A 150 9.86 2.88 -12.33
N LEU A 151 8.53 2.91 -12.37
CA LEU A 151 7.67 1.74 -12.63
C LEU A 151 7.26 1.63 -14.10
N LYS A 152 7.67 2.58 -14.95
CA LYS A 152 7.44 2.45 -16.39
C LYS A 152 8.13 1.19 -16.89
N ASN A 153 7.36 0.26 -17.44
CA ASN A 153 7.93 -0.78 -18.30
C ASN A 153 8.65 -0.08 -19.46
N GLY A 154 9.88 -0.52 -19.72
CA GLY A 154 10.67 -0.07 -20.86
C GLY A 154 10.00 -0.38 -22.18
#